data_AF-A0A961P9B3-F1
#
_entry.id   AF-A0A961P9B3-F1
#
_cell.length_a   1.000
_cell.length_b   1.000
_cell.length_c   1.000
_cell.angle_alpha   90.00
_cell.angle_beta   90.00
_cell.angle_gamma   90.00
#
_symmetry.space_group_name_H-M   'P 1'
#
loop_
_entity.id
_entity.type
_entity.pdbx_description
1 polymer ?
#
loop_
_entity_poly.entity_id
_entity_poly.type
_entity_poly.pdbx_seq_one_letter_code
_entity_poly.pdbx_strand_id
1 'polypeptide(L)'
;MRSRHWGLFAAFILIVLLPFTGVAYYLYGVSVDQYASSSGFSVRKEEISSPAELMGGLSQFMGGGGGDAEADMLYAFIQSQDLVTEIDKRLDLQAHYTAVYDRDPVFGLAPGGTIEDLVRYWQSIVKVTYDQGTGLISLHVRAFTPEMAQR
;
A
#
# COMPACT_ATOMS: atom_id res chain seq x y z
N MET A 1 -26.83 -16.48 -45.63
CA MET A 1 -25.83 -16.22 -44.57
C MET A 1 -26.11 -14.88 -43.89
N ARG A 2 -27.22 -14.72 -43.16
CA ARG A 2 -27.67 -13.38 -42.74
C ARG A 2 -28.36 -13.46 -41.36
N SER A 3 -28.06 -12.49 -40.49
CA SER A 3 -28.46 -12.29 -39.08
C SER A 3 -27.63 -12.98 -37.97
N ARG A 4 -27.40 -14.31 -37.99
CA ARG A 4 -26.79 -15.01 -36.83
C ARG A 4 -25.32 -14.62 -36.56
N HIS A 5 -24.50 -14.47 -37.60
CA HIS A 5 -23.09 -14.08 -37.43
C HIS A 5 -22.92 -12.62 -37.01
N TRP A 6 -23.89 -11.76 -37.32
CA TRP A 6 -23.84 -10.34 -36.97
C TRP A 6 -24.09 -10.13 -35.48
N GLY A 7 -24.99 -10.91 -34.87
CA GLY A 7 -25.18 -10.93 -33.42
C GLY A 7 -23.95 -11.45 -32.67
N LEU A 8 -23.28 -12.48 -33.20
CA LEU A 8 -22.07 -13.04 -32.61
C LEU A 8 -20.88 -12.06 -32.71
N PHE A 9 -20.79 -11.34 -33.82
CA PHE A 9 -19.81 -10.27 -34.01
C PHE A 9 -20.09 -9.06 -33.10
N ALA A 10 -21.34 -8.64 -32.97
CA ALA A 10 -21.73 -7.58 -32.04
C ALA A 10 -21.45 -7.95 -30.58
N ALA A 11 -21.75 -9.20 -30.18
CA ALA A 11 -21.41 -9.72 -28.86
C ALA A 11 -19.90 -9.75 -28.63
N PHE A 12 -19.11 -10.17 -29.64
CA PHE A 12 -17.65 -10.13 -29.56
C PHE A 12 -17.12 -8.71 -29.39
N ILE A 13 -17.64 -7.73 -30.13
CA ILE A 13 -17.25 -6.33 -29.95
C ILE A 13 -17.59 -5.85 -28.54
N LEU A 14 -18.82 -6.07 -28.08
CA LEU A 14 -19.27 -5.55 -26.78
C LEU A 14 -18.57 -6.21 -25.58
N ILE A 15 -18.30 -7.51 -25.64
CA ILE A 15 -17.75 -8.26 -24.51
C ILE A 15 -16.22 -8.28 -24.51
N VAL A 16 -15.58 -8.18 -25.69
CA VAL A 16 -14.13 -8.31 -25.81
C VAL A 16 -13.50 -6.98 -26.21
N LEU A 17 -13.87 -6.45 -27.38
CA LEU A 17 -13.18 -5.27 -27.92
C LEU A 17 -13.47 -4.00 -27.12
N LEU A 18 -14.70 -3.82 -26.64
CA LEU A 18 -15.09 -2.63 -25.89
C LEU A 18 -14.34 -2.52 -24.55
N PRO A 19 -14.33 -3.53 -23.65
CA PRO A 19 -13.54 -3.44 -22.44
C PRO A 19 -12.03 -3.41 -22.73
N PHE A 20 -11.55 -4.13 -23.74
CA PHE A 20 -10.13 -4.10 -24.13
C PHE A 20 -9.68 -2.71 -24.58
N THR A 21 -10.42 -2.08 -25.49
CA THR A 21 -10.11 -0.73 -25.98
C THR A 21 -10.30 0.32 -24.89
N GLY A 22 -11.27 0.14 -23.98
CA GLY A 22 -11.40 0.99 -22.79
C GLY A 22 -10.16 0.93 -21.90
N VAL A 23 -9.67 -0.28 -21.59
CA VAL A 23 -8.44 -0.46 -20.80
C VAL A 23 -7.23 0.10 -21.54
N ALA A 24 -7.09 -0.16 -22.84
CA ALA A 24 -5.99 0.38 -23.64
C ALA A 24 -6.02 1.91 -23.68
N TYR A 25 -7.18 2.51 -23.94
CA TYR A 25 -7.34 3.97 -23.91
C TYR A 25 -6.95 4.56 -22.55
N TYR A 26 -7.38 3.92 -21.46
CA TYR A 26 -7.00 4.34 -20.12
C TYR A 26 -5.47 4.25 -19.90
N LEU A 27 -4.84 3.11 -20.19
CA LEU A 27 -3.41 2.89 -19.93
C LEU A 27 -2.48 3.73 -20.81
N TYR A 28 -2.89 4.11 -22.02
CA TYR A 28 -2.05 4.89 -22.92
C TYR A 28 -2.39 6.40 -22.94
N GLY A 29 -3.64 6.77 -22.68
CA GLY A 29 -4.12 8.14 -22.79
C GLY A 29 -4.29 8.87 -21.45
N VAL A 30 -4.63 8.14 -20.39
CA VAL A 30 -5.09 8.73 -19.11
C VAL A 30 -4.11 8.45 -17.98
N SER A 31 -3.69 7.19 -17.80
CA SER A 31 -2.91 6.79 -16.63
C SER A 31 -1.60 7.55 -16.47
N VAL A 32 -1.24 7.83 -15.22
CA VAL A 32 0.04 8.43 -14.85
C VAL A 32 1.00 7.35 -14.37
N ASP A 33 2.29 7.51 -14.69
CA ASP A 33 3.34 6.60 -14.26
C ASP A 33 3.43 6.55 -12.73
N GLN A 34 3.63 5.34 -12.21
CA GLN A 34 3.79 5.11 -10.78
C GLN A 34 5.14 4.48 -10.51
N TYR A 35 5.87 5.10 -9.59
CA TYR A 35 7.17 4.67 -9.11
C TYR A 35 6.99 4.03 -7.75
N ALA A 36 7.75 2.98 -7.48
CA ALA A 36 7.68 2.29 -6.21
C ALA A 36 9.05 2.16 -5.56
N SER A 37 9.09 2.35 -4.25
CA SER A 37 10.25 2.07 -3.42
C SER A 37 9.93 0.96 -2.43
N SER A 38 10.95 0.18 -2.10
CA SER A 38 10.85 -0.90 -1.11
C SER A 38 11.94 -0.74 -0.07
N SER A 39 11.55 -0.81 1.20
CA SER A 39 12.47 -0.81 2.35
C SER A 39 12.14 -1.99 3.26
N GLY A 40 13.16 -2.64 3.81
CA GLY A 40 12.99 -3.78 4.72
C GLY A 40 13.85 -3.60 5.95
N PHE A 41 13.27 -3.84 7.13
CA PHE A 41 13.99 -3.76 8.39
C PHE A 41 13.55 -4.88 9.34
N SER A 42 14.49 -5.36 10.16
CA SER A 42 14.23 -6.35 11.21
C SER A 42 14.28 -5.67 12.56
N VAL A 43 13.22 -5.85 13.34
CA VAL A 43 13.16 -5.36 14.72
C VAL A 43 13.69 -6.48 15.62
N ARG A 44 14.72 -6.19 16.40
CA ARG A 44 15.25 -7.11 17.40
C ARG A 44 15.40 -6.38 18.72
N LYS A 45 14.91 -6.98 19.78
CA LYS A 45 15.07 -6.47 21.14
C LYS A 45 16.51 -6.68 21.60
N GLU A 46 17.11 -5.66 22.20
CA GLU A 46 18.33 -5.81 22.97
C GLU A 46 17.94 -6.39 24.33
N GLU A 47 18.17 -7.68 24.54
CA GLU A 47 17.88 -8.36 25.81
C GLU A 47 18.91 -7.91 26.87
N ILE A 48 18.51 -7.00 27.76
CA ILE A 48 19.29 -6.67 28.94
C ILE A 48 19.09 -7.81 29.94
N SER A 49 20.05 -8.74 29.98
CA SER A 49 19.99 -9.96 30.78
C SER A 49 19.79 -9.67 32.27
N SER A 50 18.54 -9.74 32.73
CA SER A 50 18.17 -9.66 34.14
C SER A 50 18.00 -11.08 34.69
N PRO A 51 18.44 -11.40 35.93
CA PRO A 51 18.22 -12.71 36.55
C PRO A 51 16.74 -13.14 36.62
N ALA A 52 15.80 -12.20 36.52
CA ALA A 52 14.36 -12.47 36.44
C ALA A 52 13.93 -13.13 35.11
N GLU A 53 14.69 -12.93 34.02
CA GLU A 53 14.38 -13.49 32.69
C GLU A 53 14.69 -14.98 32.58
N LEU A 54 15.58 -15.53 33.41
CA LEU A 54 15.84 -16.98 33.43
C LEU A 54 14.58 -17.79 33.83
N MET A 55 13.70 -17.22 34.65
CA MET A 55 12.38 -17.81 34.93
C MET A 55 11.35 -17.49 33.84
N GLY A 56 11.47 -16.35 33.16
CA GLY A 56 10.64 -15.98 32.01
C GLY A 56 10.90 -16.82 30.75
N GLY A 57 12.16 -17.15 30.45
CA GLY A 57 12.56 -17.96 29.29
C GLY A 57 12.04 -19.39 29.32
N LEU A 58 11.81 -19.95 30.51
CA LEU A 58 11.16 -21.26 30.67
C LEU A 58 9.68 -21.21 30.24
N SER A 59 9.00 -20.07 30.43
CA SER A 59 7.60 -19.89 30.02
C SER A 59 7.44 -19.74 28.51
N GLN A 60 8.40 -19.08 27.83
CA GLN A 60 8.48 -19.04 26.38
C GLN A 60 8.80 -20.43 25.79
N PHE A 61 9.70 -21.20 26.43
CA PHE A 61 10.02 -22.57 26.03
C PHE A 61 8.84 -23.54 26.19
N MET A 62 7.96 -23.32 27.19
CA MET A 62 6.75 -24.12 27.41
C MET A 62 5.56 -23.77 26.49
N GLY A 63 5.78 -22.99 25.43
CA GLY A 63 4.74 -22.69 24.44
C GLY A 63 3.89 -21.46 24.76
N GLY A 64 4.31 -20.62 25.72
CA GLY A 64 3.86 -19.24 25.83
C GLY A 64 4.42 -18.41 24.68
N GLY A 65 3.95 -18.67 23.46
CA GLY A 65 4.35 -17.97 22.25
C GLY A 65 4.01 -16.49 22.37
N GLY A 66 4.95 -15.71 22.87
CA GLY A 66 4.96 -14.26 22.69
C GLY A 66 5.18 -13.99 21.21
N GLY A 67 4.10 -13.96 20.45
CA GLY A 67 4.10 -13.25 19.16
C GLY A 67 4.69 -11.86 19.39
N ASP A 68 5.51 -11.41 18.46
CA ASP A 68 6.33 -10.21 18.57
C ASP A 68 5.43 -8.97 18.63
N ALA A 69 4.88 -8.68 19.81
CA ALA A 69 3.88 -7.64 20.05
C ALA A 69 4.41 -6.26 19.60
N GLU A 70 5.73 -6.10 19.56
CA GLU A 70 6.45 -4.93 19.09
C GLU A 70 6.34 -4.77 17.55
N ALA A 71 6.47 -5.86 16.79
CA ALA A 71 6.25 -5.86 15.34
C ALA A 71 4.78 -5.57 14.99
N ASP A 72 3.85 -6.13 15.75
CA ASP A 72 2.40 -5.88 15.58
C ASP A 72 2.04 -4.42 15.90
N MET A 73 2.60 -3.84 16.97
CA MET A 73 2.44 -2.42 17.30
C MET A 73 3.00 -1.52 16.21
N LEU A 74 4.18 -1.84 15.66
CA LEU A 74 4.78 -1.04 14.61
C LEU A 74 3.97 -1.14 13.31
N TYR A 75 3.49 -2.33 12.96
CA TYR A 75 2.59 -2.53 11.84
C TYR A 75 1.31 -1.68 11.96
N ALA A 76 0.70 -1.66 13.16
CA ALA A 76 -0.47 -0.82 13.44
C ALA A 76 -0.12 0.68 13.38
N PHE A 77 1.05 1.07 13.89
CA PHE A 77 1.51 2.46 13.86
C PHE A 77 1.76 2.98 12.44
N ILE A 78 2.32 2.16 11.54
CA ILE A 78 2.56 2.54 10.14
C ILE A 78 1.25 2.87 9.40
N GLN A 79 0.13 2.32 9.85
CA GLN A 79 -1.20 2.55 9.27
C GLN A 79 -2.02 3.58 10.07
N SER A 80 -1.45 4.15 11.12
CA SER A 80 -2.14 5.10 11.98
C SER A 80 -2.33 6.46 11.30
N GLN A 81 -3.43 7.12 11.63
CA GLN A 81 -3.72 8.48 11.18
C GLN A 81 -2.65 9.48 11.64
N ASP A 82 -2.11 9.29 12.84
CA ASP A 82 -1.10 10.17 13.41
C ASP A 82 0.17 10.17 12.54
N LEU A 83 0.62 8.99 12.10
CA LEU A 83 1.78 8.89 11.21
C LEU A 83 1.51 9.56 9.87
N VAL A 84 0.35 9.29 9.25
CA VAL A 84 -0.01 9.90 7.95
C VAL A 84 -0.03 11.42 8.07
N THR A 85 -0.60 11.96 9.15
CA THR A 85 -0.65 13.39 9.43
C THR A 85 0.74 14.00 9.59
N GLU A 86 1.65 13.33 10.29
CA GLU A 86 3.02 13.80 10.48
C GLU A 86 3.85 13.74 9.19
N ILE A 87 3.64 12.74 8.33
CA ILE A 87 4.29 12.66 7.02
C ILE A 87 3.73 13.73 6.08
N ASP A 88 2.42 13.93 6.07
CA ASP A 88 1.76 14.96 5.26
C ASP A 88 2.31 16.36 5.56
N LYS A 89 2.49 16.72 6.84
CA LYS A 89 3.11 18.00 7.23
C LYS A 89 4.54 18.19 6.70
N ARG A 90 5.28 17.10 6.44
CA ARG A 90 6.69 17.14 6.01
C ARG A 90 6.86 17.10 4.49
N LEU A 91 6.03 16.31 3.82
CA LEU A 91 6.17 16.00 2.39
C LEU A 91 5.03 16.54 1.53
N ASP A 92 3.98 17.09 2.14
CA ASP A 92 2.77 17.59 1.49
C ASP A 92 2.14 16.51 0.59
N LEU A 93 1.74 15.40 1.22
CA LEU A 93 1.21 14.21 0.53
C LEU A 93 -0.08 14.59 -0.19
N GLN A 94 -0.95 15.37 0.47
CA GLN A 94 -2.20 15.80 -0.13
C GLN A 94 -1.97 16.53 -1.46
N ALA A 95 -1.07 17.52 -1.49
CA ALA A 95 -0.78 18.24 -2.73
C ALA A 95 -0.20 17.33 -3.81
N HIS A 96 0.72 16.43 -3.46
CA HIS A 96 1.34 15.52 -4.43
C HIS A 96 0.33 14.59 -5.11
N TYR A 97 -0.49 13.90 -4.31
CA TYR A 97 -1.42 12.91 -4.83
C TYR A 97 -2.67 13.52 -5.47
N THR A 98 -3.04 14.75 -5.10
CA THR A 98 -4.12 15.49 -5.75
C THR A 98 -3.69 16.11 -7.08
N ALA A 99 -2.41 16.48 -7.26
CA ALA A 99 -1.92 17.08 -8.49
C ALA A 99 -2.15 16.23 -9.75
N VAL A 100 -2.24 14.89 -9.60
CA VAL A 100 -2.49 13.97 -10.71
C VAL A 100 -3.96 13.66 -10.94
N TYR A 101 -4.87 14.07 -10.03
CA TYR A 101 -6.28 13.66 -10.07
C TYR A 101 -7.01 14.09 -11.34
N ASP A 102 -6.68 15.28 -11.87
CA ASP A 102 -7.24 15.79 -13.12
C ASP A 102 -6.90 14.91 -14.33
N ARG A 103 -5.77 14.20 -14.26
CA ARG A 103 -5.30 13.32 -15.33
C ARG A 103 -5.66 11.86 -15.06
N ASP A 104 -5.48 11.37 -13.83
CA ASP A 104 -5.80 10.00 -13.43
C ASP A 104 -6.70 10.01 -12.18
N PRO A 105 -8.03 10.10 -12.36
CA PRO A 105 -8.98 10.13 -11.25
C PRO A 105 -9.17 8.76 -10.59
N VAL A 106 -8.63 7.69 -11.18
CA VAL A 106 -8.75 6.33 -10.64
C VAL A 106 -7.70 6.08 -9.56
N PHE A 107 -6.46 6.55 -9.79
CA PHE A 107 -5.37 6.40 -8.82
C PHE A 107 -4.99 7.70 -8.09
N GLY A 108 -5.41 8.88 -8.57
CA GLY A 108 -5.17 10.15 -7.89
C GLY A 108 -6.05 10.35 -6.65
N LEU A 109 -5.60 11.20 -5.73
CA LEU A 109 -6.38 11.58 -4.55
C LEU A 109 -7.35 12.71 -4.90
N ALA A 110 -8.64 12.52 -4.60
CA ALA A 110 -9.66 13.54 -4.86
C ALA A 110 -9.37 14.86 -4.08
N PRO A 111 -9.46 16.03 -4.74
CA PRO A 111 -9.22 17.32 -4.09
C PRO A 111 -10.28 17.64 -3.02
N GLY A 112 -9.85 18.30 -1.95
CA GLY A 112 -10.75 18.78 -0.89
C GLY A 112 -11.26 17.71 0.07
N GLY A 113 -10.68 16.50 0.05
CA GLY A 113 -10.96 15.43 1.02
C GLY A 113 -10.47 15.75 2.44
N THR A 114 -10.97 14.98 3.41
CA THR A 114 -10.56 15.09 4.82
C THR A 114 -9.28 14.29 5.09
N ILE A 115 -8.73 14.39 6.31
CA ILE A 115 -7.57 13.58 6.70
C ILE A 115 -7.89 12.07 6.63
N GLU A 116 -9.14 11.67 6.88
CA GLU A 116 -9.58 10.29 6.76
C GLU A 116 -9.56 9.80 5.30
N ASP A 117 -9.79 10.68 4.32
CA ASP A 117 -9.61 10.35 2.89
C ASP A 117 -8.13 10.08 2.60
N LEU A 118 -7.24 10.93 3.12
CA LEU A 118 -5.79 10.75 2.95
C LEU A 118 -5.31 9.46 3.61
N VAL A 119 -5.81 9.11 4.80
CA VAL A 119 -5.46 7.85 5.49
C VAL A 119 -5.97 6.64 4.72
N ARG A 120 -7.20 6.67 4.20
CA ARG A 120 -7.70 5.60 3.31
C ARG A 120 -6.85 5.46 2.06
N TYR A 121 -6.45 6.59 1.48
CA TYR A 121 -5.59 6.60 0.31
C TYR A 121 -4.18 6.06 0.63
N TRP A 122 -3.61 6.42 1.78
CA TRP A 122 -2.34 5.90 2.28
C TRP A 122 -2.32 4.37 2.33
N GLN A 123 -3.39 3.75 2.83
CA GLN A 123 -3.53 2.29 2.89
C GLN A 123 -3.56 1.63 1.49
N SER A 124 -3.89 2.38 0.44
CA SER A 124 -3.90 1.88 -0.94
C SER A 124 -2.53 1.94 -1.62
N ILE A 125 -1.70 2.93 -1.24
CA ILE A 125 -0.37 3.18 -1.84
C ILE A 125 0.77 2.58 -1.02
N VAL A 126 0.56 2.35 0.28
CA VAL A 126 1.53 1.78 1.21
C VAL A 126 1.13 0.36 1.57
N LYS A 127 1.98 -0.60 1.21
CA LYS A 127 1.81 -2.00 1.55
C LYS A 127 2.89 -2.42 2.53
N VAL A 128 2.46 -2.84 3.72
CA VAL A 128 3.32 -3.38 4.78
C VAL A 128 3.17 -4.89 4.81
N THR A 129 4.28 -5.63 4.81
CA THR A 129 4.30 -7.08 4.94
C THR A 129 5.19 -7.45 6.12
N TYR A 130 4.68 -8.28 7.02
CA TYR A 130 5.44 -8.80 8.16
C TYR A 130 5.62 -10.32 8.00
N ASP A 131 6.87 -10.77 8.00
CA ASP A 131 7.22 -12.18 8.02
C ASP A 131 7.66 -12.61 9.42
N GLN A 132 6.78 -13.35 10.10
CA GLN A 132 7.01 -13.87 11.46
C GLN A 132 8.16 -14.88 11.53
N GLY A 133 8.50 -15.55 10.43
CA GLY A 133 9.59 -16.53 10.42
C GLY A 133 10.97 -15.89 10.42
N THR A 134 11.09 -14.70 9.84
CA THR A 134 12.36 -13.96 9.72
C THR A 134 12.44 -12.72 10.61
N GLY A 135 11.32 -12.27 11.17
CA GLY A 135 11.22 -11.01 11.91
C GLY A 135 11.40 -9.79 10.99
N LEU A 136 11.13 -9.94 9.69
CA LEU A 136 11.33 -8.90 8.69
C LEU A 136 10.03 -8.16 8.41
N ILE A 137 10.07 -6.83 8.55
CA ILE A 137 9.01 -5.92 8.11
C ILE A 137 9.46 -5.30 6.80
N SER A 138 8.67 -5.49 5.75
CA SER A 138 8.88 -4.91 4.43
C SER A 138 7.81 -3.87 4.13
N LEU A 139 8.25 -2.67 3.76
CA LEU A 139 7.43 -1.54 3.36
C LEU A 139 7.57 -1.33 1.85
N HIS A 140 6.44 -1.24 1.15
CA HIS A 140 6.38 -0.91 -0.27
C HIS A 140 5.49 0.31 -0.47
N VAL A 141 6.05 1.40 -1.01
CA VAL A 141 5.35 2.68 -1.20
C VAL A 141 5.33 3.03 -2.67
N ARG A 142 4.16 3.42 -3.18
CA ARG A 142 3.97 3.91 -4.56
C ARG A 142 3.75 5.41 -4.56
N ALA A 143 4.40 6.12 -5.49
CA ALA A 143 4.25 7.55 -5.70
C ALA A 143 4.24 7.88 -7.21
N PHE A 144 3.76 9.07 -7.59
CA PHE A 144 3.67 9.48 -8.99
C PHE A 144 4.96 10.13 -9.53
N THR A 145 5.97 10.32 -8.68
CA THR A 145 7.30 10.81 -9.08
C THR A 145 8.40 9.96 -8.44
N PRO A 146 9.54 9.77 -9.12
CA PRO A 146 10.65 9.02 -8.57
C PRO A 146 11.26 9.70 -7.33
N GLU A 147 11.27 11.04 -7.29
CA GLU A 147 11.78 11.79 -6.15
C GLU A 147 10.92 11.57 -4.91
N MET A 148 9.59 11.57 -5.06
CA MET A 148 8.70 11.29 -3.93
C MET A 148 8.74 9.83 -3.50
N ALA A 149 8.94 8.89 -4.44
CA ALA A 149 9.10 7.48 -4.07
C ALA A 149 10.36 7.24 -3.21
N GLN A 150 11.39 8.07 -3.33
CA GLN A 150 12.66 7.89 -2.59
C GLN A 150 12.74 8.66 -1.26
N ARG A 151 11.87 9.65 -1.04
CA ARG A 151 11.85 10.46 0.19
C ARG A 151 11.03 9.80 1.28
#